data_AF-A0AAQ4D5D6-F1
#
_entry.id   AF-A0AAQ4D5D6-F1
#
_cell.length_a   1.000
_cell.length_b   1.000
_cell.length_c   1.000
_cell.angle_alpha   90.00
_cell.angle_beta   90.00
_cell.angle_gamma   90.00
#
_symmetry.space_group_name_H-M   'P 1'
#
loop_
_entity.id
_entity.type
_entity.pdbx_description
1 polymer ?
#
loop_
_entity_poly.entity_id
_entity_poly.type
_entity_poly.pdbx_seq_one_letter_code
_entity_poly.pdbx_strand_id
1 'polypeptide(L)'
;MITDFPVLVPSFAKPLLRALTAWRRKEGVSVEGPARRLKDTAQCLAVRLNLSDSLSSEVAEESAVLEPLFRVYGKRLNGSQPSGTLLHMGYTNEQLFFVLWAQGHCGESDGSAVVNAVSKNSARLAKAFRCGKHKAMFLENRCHVEA
;
A
#
# COMPACT_ATOMS: atom_id res chain seq x y z
N MET A 1 24.37 22.84 7.99
CA MET A 1 24.18 22.69 6.54
C MET A 1 23.46 21.38 6.30
N ILE A 2 22.16 21.45 6.00
CA ILE A 2 21.40 20.28 5.57
C ILE A 2 21.60 20.22 4.06
N THR A 3 22.33 19.22 3.59
CA THR A 3 22.49 18.97 2.16
C THR A 3 21.19 18.40 1.64
N ASP A 4 20.46 19.22 0.87
CA ASP A 4 19.37 18.79 0.02
C ASP A 4 19.89 17.74 -0.97
N PHE A 5 19.71 16.46 -0.65
CA PHE A 5 19.88 15.40 -1.63
C PHE A 5 18.66 15.42 -2.56
N PRO A 6 18.82 15.68 -3.86
CA PRO A 6 17.70 15.60 -4.80
C PRO A 6 17.27 14.13 -4.86
N VAL A 7 16.10 13.88 -4.28
CA VAL A 7 15.41 12.60 -4.26
C VAL A 7 15.08 12.20 -5.70
N LEU A 8 15.95 11.42 -6.32
CA LEU A 8 15.79 10.86 -7.66
C LEU A 8 14.91 9.60 -7.58
N VAL A 9 13.64 9.80 -7.21
CA VAL A 9 12.60 8.87 -7.65
C VAL A 9 12.74 8.78 -9.16
N PRO A 10 12.85 7.58 -9.78
CA PRO A 10 12.86 7.47 -11.23
C PRO A 10 11.72 8.35 -11.75
N SER A 11 12.02 9.29 -12.64
CA SER A 11 11.10 10.38 -12.99
C SER A 11 9.73 9.89 -13.44
N PHE A 12 9.62 8.62 -13.86
CA PHE A 12 8.39 7.94 -14.19
C PHE A 12 7.65 7.28 -13.02
N ALA A 13 8.28 6.90 -11.89
CA ALA A 13 7.66 6.07 -10.85
C ALA A 13 6.63 6.82 -10.00
N LYS A 14 6.90 8.09 -9.63
CA LYS A 14 5.94 8.93 -8.89
C LYS A 14 4.75 9.36 -9.77
N PRO A 15 4.94 9.81 -11.03
CA PRO A 15 3.83 10.03 -11.96
C PRO A 15 3.09 8.74 -12.29
N LEU A 16 3.77 7.60 -12.39
CA LEU A 16 3.14 6.31 -12.66
C LEU A 16 2.26 5.87 -11.50
N LEU A 17 2.73 5.94 -10.24
CA LEU A 17 1.90 5.57 -9.10
C LEU A 17 0.77 6.56 -8.86
N ARG A 18 1.00 7.86 -9.04
CA ARG A 18 -0.10 8.86 -9.08
C ARG A 18 -1.07 8.60 -10.22
N ALA A 19 -0.57 8.21 -11.40
CA ALA A 19 -1.43 7.85 -12.52
C ALA A 19 -2.18 6.55 -12.25
N LEU A 20 -1.62 5.58 -11.53
CA LEU A 20 -2.29 4.34 -11.15
C LEU A 20 -3.34 4.57 -10.05
N THR A 21 -3.05 5.40 -9.05
CA THR A 21 -4.04 5.78 -8.02
C THR A 21 -5.11 6.71 -8.58
N ALA A 22 -4.76 7.66 -9.45
CA ALA A 22 -5.72 8.51 -10.16
C ALA A 22 -6.52 7.72 -11.20
N TRP A 23 -5.91 6.76 -11.90
CA TRP A 23 -6.59 5.82 -12.79
C TRP A 23 -7.56 4.95 -12.01
N ARG A 24 -7.19 4.45 -10.82
CA ARG A 24 -8.13 3.78 -9.89
C ARG A 24 -9.34 4.65 -9.57
N ARG A 25 -9.11 5.92 -9.18
CA ARG A 25 -10.20 6.88 -8.88
C ARG A 25 -11.06 7.21 -10.10
N LYS A 26 -10.45 7.29 -11.29
CA LYS A 26 -11.12 7.71 -12.54
C LYS A 26 -11.87 6.57 -13.23
N GLU A 27 -11.31 5.36 -13.24
CA GLU A 27 -11.96 4.19 -13.81
C GLU A 27 -12.88 3.47 -12.83
N GLY A 28 -12.97 3.95 -11.58
CA GLY A 28 -13.77 3.29 -10.57
C GLY A 28 -13.37 1.83 -10.47
N VAL A 29 -12.07 1.56 -10.36
CA VAL A 29 -11.54 0.20 -10.11
C VAL A 29 -12.04 -0.23 -8.73
N SER A 30 -13.29 -0.66 -8.76
CA SER A 30 -14.02 -1.32 -7.71
C SER A 30 -13.40 -2.70 -7.65
N VAL A 31 -12.82 -3.03 -6.52
CA VAL A 31 -12.55 -4.44 -6.25
C VAL A 31 -13.91 -5.04 -5.97
N GLU A 32 -14.58 -5.52 -7.01
CA GLU A 32 -15.67 -6.49 -6.86
C GLU A 32 -15.06 -7.83 -6.37
N GLY A 33 -14.39 -7.82 -5.22
CA GLY A 33 -14.57 -8.95 -4.33
C GLY A 33 -16.07 -9.01 -4.04
N PRO A 34 -16.70 -10.18 -3.89
CA PRO A 34 -18.11 -10.24 -3.53
C PRO A 34 -18.28 -9.36 -2.30
N ALA A 35 -19.14 -8.33 -2.38
CA ALA A 35 -19.21 -7.23 -1.42
C ALA A 35 -19.22 -7.67 0.05
N ARG A 36 -19.71 -8.89 0.30
CA ARG A 36 -19.62 -9.61 1.58
C ARG A 36 -18.17 -9.75 2.11
N ARG A 37 -17.20 -10.14 1.28
CA ARG A 37 -15.78 -10.28 1.67
C ARG A 37 -15.18 -8.95 2.08
N LEU A 38 -15.39 -7.88 1.31
CA LEU A 38 -14.91 -6.54 1.69
C LEU A 38 -15.56 -6.08 3.00
N LYS A 39 -16.84 -6.35 3.20
CA LYS A 39 -17.55 -6.07 4.45
C LYS A 39 -16.99 -6.86 5.63
N ASP A 40 -16.72 -8.16 5.46
CA ASP A 40 -16.13 -9.01 6.50
C ASP A 40 -14.70 -8.54 6.85
N THR A 41 -13.91 -8.15 5.85
CA THR A 41 -12.58 -7.53 6.03
C THR A 41 -12.70 -6.20 6.79
N ALA A 42 -13.61 -5.32 6.39
CA ALA A 42 -13.84 -4.04 7.05
C ALA A 42 -14.24 -4.23 8.52
N GLN A 43 -15.18 -5.15 8.80
CA GLN A 43 -15.57 -5.50 10.18
C GLN A 43 -14.40 -6.03 11.00
N CYS A 44 -13.58 -6.91 10.43
CA CYS A 44 -12.36 -7.39 11.07
C CYS A 44 -11.40 -6.24 11.40
N LEU A 45 -11.19 -5.30 10.47
CA LEU A 45 -10.31 -4.15 10.63
C LEU A 45 -10.82 -3.15 11.66
N ALA A 46 -12.14 -2.88 11.65
CA ALA A 46 -12.79 -2.01 12.62
C ALA A 46 -12.51 -2.48 14.06
N VAL A 47 -12.71 -3.78 14.32
CA VAL A 47 -12.45 -4.37 15.64
C VAL A 47 -10.97 -4.40 15.97
N ARG A 48 -10.11 -4.87 15.06
CA ARG A 48 -8.69 -5.11 15.36
C ARG A 48 -7.86 -3.84 15.47
N LEU A 49 -8.24 -2.79 14.75
CA LEU A 49 -7.49 -1.54 14.69
C LEU A 49 -8.25 -0.36 15.32
N ASN A 50 -9.43 -0.61 15.90
CA ASN A 50 -10.31 0.40 16.49
C ASN A 50 -10.60 1.56 15.52
N LEU A 51 -11.03 1.21 14.32
CA LEU A 51 -11.35 2.16 13.25
C LEU A 51 -12.85 2.42 13.20
N SER A 52 -13.24 3.61 12.72
CA SER A 52 -14.64 3.87 12.37
C SER A 52 -15.11 2.99 11.21
N ASP A 53 -16.42 2.87 11.02
CA ASP A 53 -17.00 2.14 9.88
C ASP A 53 -16.56 2.70 8.53
N SER A 54 -16.46 4.03 8.41
CA SER A 54 -16.01 4.69 7.19
C SER A 54 -14.54 4.38 6.89
N LEU A 55 -13.67 4.53 7.88
CA LEU A 55 -12.24 4.31 7.72
C LEU A 55 -11.90 2.82 7.53
N SER A 56 -12.61 1.93 8.21
CA SER A 56 -12.40 0.48 8.05
C SER A 56 -12.80 -0.01 6.65
N SER A 57 -13.85 0.57 6.07
CA SER A 57 -14.27 0.28 4.69
C SER A 57 -13.22 0.75 3.68
N GLU A 58 -12.74 1.99 3.84
CA GLU A 58 -11.67 2.53 2.99
C GLU A 58 -10.37 1.71 3.08
N VAL A 59 -9.97 1.33 4.30
CA VAL A 59 -8.79 0.49 4.52
C VAL A 59 -8.97 -0.90 3.91
N ALA A 60 -10.18 -1.48 3.95
CA ALA A 60 -10.46 -2.77 3.32
C ALA A 60 -10.29 -2.69 1.80
N GLU A 61 -10.83 -1.66 1.17
CA GLU A 61 -10.70 -1.43 -0.27
C GLU A 61 -9.23 -1.18 -0.68
N GLU A 62 -8.52 -0.30 0.03
CA GLU A 62 -7.10 -0.01 -0.21
C GLU A 62 -6.23 -1.26 -0.02
N SER A 63 -6.53 -2.08 1.00
CA SER A 63 -5.84 -3.36 1.21
C SER A 63 -6.09 -4.33 0.04
N ALA A 64 -7.28 -4.31 -0.56
CA ALA A 64 -7.65 -5.19 -1.66
C ALA A 64 -6.97 -4.83 -2.99
N VAL A 65 -6.69 -3.54 -3.22
CA VAL A 65 -6.00 -3.09 -4.45
C VAL A 65 -4.47 -3.16 -4.37
N LEU A 66 -3.90 -3.29 -3.17
CA LEU A 66 -2.45 -3.18 -2.96
C LEU A 66 -1.66 -4.24 -3.75
N GLU A 67 -2.13 -5.49 -3.74
CA GLU A 67 -1.49 -6.60 -4.47
C GLU A 67 -1.67 -6.48 -6.00
N PRO A 68 -2.87 -6.22 -6.54
CA PRO A 68 -3.05 -5.87 -7.95
C PRO A 68 -2.15 -4.71 -8.41
N LEU A 69 -2.06 -3.63 -7.62
CA LEU A 69 -1.22 -2.47 -7.93
C LEU A 69 0.27 -2.86 -7.97
N PHE A 70 0.72 -3.69 -7.03
CA PHE A 70 2.10 -4.20 -7.04
C PHE A 70 2.41 -5.00 -8.32
N ARG A 71 1.47 -5.83 -8.78
CA ARG A 71 1.64 -6.59 -10.03
C ARG A 71 1.73 -5.68 -11.26
N VAL A 72 0.92 -4.63 -11.34
CA VAL A 72 0.98 -3.64 -12.43
C VAL A 72 2.29 -2.88 -12.40
N TYR A 73 2.73 -2.46 -11.21
CA TYR A 73 4.02 -1.80 -11.01
C TYR A 73 5.18 -2.69 -11.50
N GLY A 74 5.20 -3.98 -11.12
CA GLY A 74 6.21 -4.94 -11.58
C GLY A 74 6.22 -5.14 -13.10
N LYS A 75 5.05 -5.21 -13.74
CA LYS A 75 4.94 -5.30 -15.21
C LYS A 75 5.48 -4.04 -15.91
N ARG A 76 5.18 -2.86 -15.39
CA ARG A 76 5.65 -1.56 -15.92
C ARG A 76 7.17 -1.40 -15.82
N LEU A 77 7.79 -2.01 -14.81
CA LEU A 77 9.26 -2.12 -14.69
C LEU A 77 9.86 -3.21 -15.61
N ASN A 78 9.08 -3.67 -16.60
CA ASN A 78 9.51 -4.57 -17.67
C ASN A 78 10.11 -5.90 -17.17
N GLY A 79 9.69 -6.37 -15.98
CA GLY A 79 10.13 -7.63 -15.38
C GLY A 79 11.62 -7.73 -15.05
N SER A 80 12.40 -6.67 -15.27
CA SER A 80 13.87 -6.71 -15.27
C SER A 80 14.49 -6.49 -13.89
N GLN A 81 13.67 -6.14 -12.89
CA GLN A 81 14.13 -5.80 -11.54
C GLN A 81 13.38 -6.64 -10.48
N PRO A 82 13.99 -7.75 -10.02
CA PRO A 82 13.49 -8.56 -8.92
C PRO A 82 13.15 -7.75 -7.66
N SER A 83 12.23 -8.26 -6.82
CA SER A 83 11.79 -7.63 -5.55
C SER A 83 12.93 -7.31 -4.55
N GLY A 84 14.13 -7.88 -4.76
CA GLY A 84 15.33 -7.64 -3.95
C GLY A 84 16.36 -6.69 -4.56
N THR A 85 16.19 -6.25 -5.81
CA THR A 85 17.12 -5.33 -6.45
C THR A 85 17.03 -3.97 -5.79
N LEU A 86 18.16 -3.47 -5.29
CA LEU A 86 18.27 -2.11 -4.78
C LEU A 86 18.20 -1.14 -5.96
N LEU A 87 17.18 -0.28 -5.97
CA LEU A 87 16.96 0.65 -7.08
C LEU A 87 17.43 2.06 -6.74
N HIS A 88 17.07 2.53 -5.54
CA HIS A 88 17.32 3.91 -5.13
C HIS A 88 17.22 4.06 -3.60
N MET A 89 18.03 4.95 -3.00
CA MET A 89 18.01 5.28 -1.56
C MET A 89 18.12 4.08 -0.60
N GLY A 90 18.74 2.99 -1.04
CA GLY A 90 18.86 1.77 -0.23
C GLY A 90 17.56 0.97 -0.09
N TYR A 91 16.50 1.31 -0.83
CA TYR A 91 15.29 0.51 -0.91
C TYR A 91 15.36 -0.52 -2.04
N THR A 92 14.86 -1.71 -1.76
CA THR A 92 14.57 -2.69 -2.81
C THR A 92 13.38 -2.24 -3.66
N ASN A 93 13.21 -2.82 -4.84
CA ASN A 93 12.07 -2.55 -5.70
C ASN A 93 10.71 -2.71 -4.97
N GLU A 94 10.59 -3.76 -4.15
CA GLU A 94 9.38 -4.01 -3.37
C GLU A 94 9.17 -2.98 -2.25
N GLN A 95 10.23 -2.57 -1.56
CA GLN A 95 10.14 -1.50 -0.55
C GLN A 95 9.77 -0.16 -1.21
N LEU A 96 10.35 0.15 -2.37
CA LEU A 96 10.11 1.39 -3.09
C LEU A 96 8.64 1.50 -3.54
N PHE A 97 8.01 0.40 -3.96
CA PHE A 97 6.57 0.38 -4.24
C PHE A 97 5.74 0.90 -3.06
N PHE A 98 5.98 0.39 -1.85
CA PHE A 98 5.23 0.79 -0.66
C PHE A 98 5.52 2.24 -0.24
N VAL A 99 6.77 2.70 -0.36
CA VAL A 99 7.13 4.10 -0.12
C VAL A 99 6.36 5.02 -1.06
N LEU A 100 6.32 4.69 -2.36
CA LEU A 100 5.63 5.50 -3.35
C LEU A 100 4.10 5.45 -3.21
N TRP A 101 3.54 4.28 -2.87
CA TRP A 101 2.11 4.15 -2.57
C TRP A 101 1.74 5.02 -1.36
N ALA A 102 2.51 4.97 -0.27
CA ALA A 102 2.28 5.80 0.91
C ALA A 102 2.40 7.31 0.58
N GLN A 103 3.34 7.70 -0.28
CA GLN A 103 3.45 9.08 -0.76
C GLN A 103 2.24 9.55 -1.57
N GLY A 104 1.49 8.64 -2.19
CA GLY A 104 0.26 8.94 -2.92
C GLY A 104 -0.87 9.46 -2.01
N HIS A 105 -0.83 9.09 -0.72
CA HIS A 105 -1.80 9.47 0.30
C HIS A 105 -1.40 10.75 1.07
N CYS A 106 -0.24 11.34 0.77
CA CYS A 106 0.18 12.59 1.41
C CYS A 106 -0.73 13.75 1.00
N GLY A 107 -1.28 14.46 2.00
CA GLY A 107 -2.17 15.62 1.79
C GLY A 107 -3.66 15.30 1.85
N GLU A 108 -4.03 14.02 2.03
CA GLU A 108 -5.41 13.61 2.26
C GLU A 108 -5.74 13.63 3.75
N SER A 109 -6.98 13.98 4.12
CA SER A 109 -7.40 14.15 5.53
C SER A 109 -7.09 12.93 6.38
N ASP A 110 -7.36 11.75 5.83
CA ASP A 110 -7.22 10.45 6.51
C ASP A 110 -6.03 9.63 5.97
N GLY A 111 -5.24 10.19 5.06
CA GLY A 111 -4.20 9.47 4.33
C GLY A 111 -3.18 8.78 5.24
N SER A 112 -2.78 9.42 6.34
CA SER A 112 -1.88 8.78 7.32
C SER A 112 -2.53 7.62 8.06
N ALA A 113 -3.82 7.70 8.37
CA ALA A 113 -4.55 6.65 9.07
C ALA A 113 -4.75 5.43 8.14
N VAL A 114 -5.13 5.69 6.89
CA VAL A 114 -5.26 4.69 5.83
C VAL A 114 -3.93 3.97 5.61
N VAL A 115 -2.84 4.71 5.36
CA VAL A 115 -1.51 4.12 5.14
C VAL A 115 -1.10 3.25 6.30
N ASN A 116 -1.27 3.72 7.54
CA ASN A 116 -0.90 2.96 8.73
C ASN A 116 -1.71 1.66 8.87
N ALA A 117 -3.03 1.73 8.69
CA ALA A 117 -3.92 0.58 8.84
C ALA A 117 -3.73 -0.47 7.73
N VAL A 118 -3.65 -0.04 6.47
CA VAL A 118 -3.37 -0.92 5.32
C VAL A 118 -2.00 -1.57 5.46
N SER A 119 -0.99 -0.81 5.90
CA SER A 119 0.36 -1.36 6.10
C SER A 119 0.40 -2.43 7.20
N LYS A 120 -0.34 -2.23 8.30
CA LYS A 120 -0.52 -3.26 9.33
C LYS A 120 -1.17 -4.53 8.76
N ASN A 121 -2.15 -4.36 7.87
CA ASN A 121 -2.86 -5.47 7.24
C ASN A 121 -2.09 -6.14 6.08
N SER A 122 -0.98 -5.56 5.61
CA SER A 122 -0.19 -6.08 4.49
C SER A 122 0.93 -7.03 4.96
N ALA A 123 0.76 -8.33 4.71
CA ALA A 123 1.83 -9.31 4.96
C ALA A 123 3.07 -9.06 4.09
N ARG A 124 2.86 -8.61 2.84
CA ARG A 124 3.93 -8.28 1.91
C ARG A 124 4.75 -7.08 2.40
N LEU A 125 4.11 -6.02 2.88
CA LEU A 125 4.81 -4.87 3.46
C LEU A 125 5.61 -5.31 4.69
N ALA A 126 5.00 -6.08 5.59
CA ALA A 126 5.69 -6.59 6.76
C ALA A 126 6.94 -7.41 6.39
N LYS A 127 6.86 -8.22 5.34
CA LYS A 127 8.02 -8.96 4.79
C LYS A 127 9.07 -8.00 4.20
N ALA A 128 8.65 -7.06 3.36
CA ALA A 128 9.54 -6.12 2.67
C ALA A 128 10.37 -5.27 3.64
N PHE A 129 9.77 -4.82 4.75
CA PHE A 129 10.44 -3.98 5.76
C PHE A 129 10.89 -4.76 7.00
N ARG A 130 10.77 -6.09 7.00
CA ARG A 130 11.13 -6.96 8.15
C ARG A 130 10.45 -6.51 9.45
N CYS A 131 9.16 -6.19 9.39
CA CYS A 131 8.36 -5.80 10.54
C CYS A 131 8.09 -7.02 11.45
N GLY A 132 8.88 -7.15 12.52
CA GLY A 132 8.69 -8.19 13.54
C GLY A 132 7.59 -7.86 14.57
N LYS A 133 7.26 -8.84 15.42
CA LYS A 133 6.17 -8.77 16.42
C LYS A 133 6.21 -7.56 17.37
N HIS A 134 7.39 -6.99 17.60
CA HIS A 134 7.60 -5.86 18.50
C HIS A 134 7.56 -4.49 17.81
N LYS A 135 7.18 -4.43 16.53
CA LYS A 135 7.11 -3.18 15.77
C LYS A 135 5.66 -2.71 15.67
N ALA A 136 5.46 -1.38 15.71
CA ALA A 136 4.15 -0.76 15.63
C ALA A 136 3.33 -1.15 14.37
N MET A 137 4.02 -1.53 13.30
CA MET A 137 3.43 -1.94 12.02
C MET A 137 3.05 -3.43 11.97
N PHE A 138 3.25 -4.18 13.06
CA PHE A 138 2.86 -5.58 13.12
C PHE A 138 1.41 -5.73 13.58
N LEU A 139 0.64 -6.52 12.84
CA LEU A 139 -0.66 -7.02 13.23
C LEU A 139 -0.62 -8.55 13.27
N GLU A 140 -0.86 -9.14 14.44
CA GLU A 140 -1.06 -10.58 14.57
C GLU A 140 -2.42 -10.95 14.00
N ASN A 141 -2.51 -12.03 13.21
CA ASN A 141 -3.73 -12.48 12.53
C ASN A 141 -4.40 -11.35 11.70
N ARG A 142 -3.81 -11.05 10.54
CA ARG A 142 -4.29 -10.02 9.60
C ARG A 142 -5.69 -10.36 9.08
N CYS A 143 -6.44 -9.32 8.73
CA CYS A 143 -7.75 -9.48 8.12
C CYS A 143 -7.57 -9.90 6.68
N HIS A 144 -7.99 -11.12 6.34
CA HIS A 144 -7.85 -11.67 5.00
C HIS A 144 -8.58 -10.79 3.98
N VAL A 145 -7.88 -10.50 2.89
CA VAL A 145 -8.40 -9.79 1.73
C VAL A 145 -8.23 -10.72 0.54
N GLU A 146 -8.88 -11.88 0.59
CA GLU A 146 -8.85 -12.81 -0.54
C GLU A 146 -9.92 -12.41 -1.56
N ALA A 147 -9.45 -12.14 -2.78
CA ALA A 147 -10.27 -11.94 -3.97
C ALA A 147 -10.79 -13.29 -4.47
#